data_AF-A0A6N8X125-F1
#
_entry.id   AF-A0A6N8X125-F1
#
_cell.length_a   1.000
_cell.length_b   1.000
_cell.length_c   1.000
_cell.angle_alpha   90.00
_cell.angle_beta   90.00
_cell.angle_gamma   90.00
#
_symmetry.space_group_name_H-M   'P 1'
#
loop_
_entity.id
_entity.type
_entity.pdbx_description
1 polymer ?
#
loop_
_entity_poly.entity_id
_entity_poly.type
_entity_poly.pdbx_seq_one_letter_code
_entity_poly.pdbx_strand_id
1 'polypeptide(L)' 'MLRAAPVDRFGLVLSGIAATNASAGGMERTAILTARTGDALLVRAGDSLPGNWRVVSVTDASVMLEDTSGATRRLDLP' A
#
# COMPACT_ATOMS: atom_id res chain seq x y z
N MET A 1 -22.55 -18.28 4.15
CA MET A 1 -21.31 -18.38 3.35
C MET A 1 -20.49 -17.13 3.64
N LEU A 2 -19.42 -17.24 4.45
CA LEU A 2 -18.62 -16.09 4.86
C LEU A 2 -17.59 -15.78 3.76
N ARG A 3 -17.80 -14.69 3.02
CA ARG A 3 -16.91 -14.24 1.94
C ARG A 3 -15.78 -13.44 2.57
N ALA A 4 -14.63 -14.08 2.80
CA ALA A 4 -13.43 -13.38 3.26
C ALA A 4 -13.02 -12.32 2.21
N ALA A 5 -12.85 -11.08 2.66
CA ALA A 5 -12.43 -9.97 1.82
C ALA A 5 -11.03 -10.24 1.22
N PRO A 6 -10.79 -9.92 -0.07
CA PRO A 6 -9.59 -10.35 -0.79
C PRO A 6 -8.23 -9.85 -0.25
N VAL A 7 -8.18 -8.90 0.70
CA VAL A 7 -6.94 -8.38 1.33
C VAL A 7 -6.43 -9.21 2.48
N ASP A 8 -7.31 -9.92 3.19
CA ASP A 8 -6.90 -10.73 4.35
C ASP A 8 -5.90 -11.82 3.92
N ARG A 9 -5.89 -12.18 2.62
CA ARG A 9 -5.00 -13.20 2.05
C ARG A 9 -3.57 -12.76 1.73
N PHE A 10 -3.27 -11.47 1.56
CA PHE A 10 -1.95 -11.08 1.04
C PHE A 10 -0.88 -10.86 2.11
N GLY A 11 -1.25 -10.72 3.38
CA GLY A 11 -0.29 -10.64 4.49
C GLY A 11 0.82 -9.60 4.27
N LEU A 12 0.48 -8.48 3.63
CA LEU A 12 1.43 -7.40 3.36
C LEU A 12 1.71 -6.64 4.65
N VAL A 13 2.99 -6.35 4.88
CA VAL A 13 3.46 -5.45 5.94
C VAL A 13 4.13 -4.24 5.31
N LEU A 14 3.94 -3.07 5.92
CA LEU A 14 4.66 -1.87 5.52
C LEU A 14 6.03 -1.88 6.19
N SER A 15 7.08 -1.94 5.38
CA SER A 15 8.46 -2.10 5.87
C SER A 15 9.26 -0.81 5.84
N GLY A 16 8.85 0.17 5.04
CA GLY A 16 9.55 1.45 4.94
C GLY A 16 8.84 2.44 4.04
N ILE A 17 9.18 3.72 4.20
CA ILE A 17 8.70 4.81 3.37
C ILE A 17 9.88 5.71 3.04
N ALA A 18 10.08 5.97 1.76
CA ALA A 18 11.05 6.94 1.26
C ALA A 18 10.29 8.15 0.73
N ALA A 19 10.74 9.35 1.12
CA ALA A 19 10.23 10.61 0.61
C ALA A 19 11.29 11.27 -0.27
N THR A 20 10.88 11.78 -1.43
CA THR A 20 11.73 12.55 -2.34
C THR A 20 11.05 13.87 -2.68
N ASN A 21 11.85 14.89 -2.98
CA ASN A 21 11.31 16.12 -3.53
C ASN A 21 11.01 15.90 -5.01
N ALA A 22 9.77 16.13 -5.40
CA ALA A 22 9.35 16.11 -6.79
C ALA A 22 9.83 17.38 -7.50
N SER A 23 10.17 17.25 -8.78
CA SER A 23 10.65 18.37 -9.61
C SER A 23 9.69 19.55 -9.69
N ALA A 24 8.40 19.32 -9.42
CA ALA A 24 7.35 20.35 -9.40
C ALA A 24 7.18 21.04 -8.02
N GLY A 25 8.07 20.79 -7.06
CA GLY A 25 8.01 21.39 -5.71
C GLY A 25 7.07 20.67 -4.73
N GLY A 26 6.65 19.44 -5.05
CA GLY A 26 5.89 18.56 -4.16
C GLY A 26 6.77 17.53 -3.46
N MET A 27 6.18 16.72 -2.57
CA MET A 27 6.85 15.55 -1.98
C MET A 27 6.26 14.28 -2.57
N GLU A 28 7.09 13.47 -3.22
CA GLU A 28 6.73 12.12 -3.66
C GLU A 28 7.09 11.12 -2.57
N ARG A 29 6.19 10.18 -2.31
CA ARG A 29 6.43 9.11 -1.33
C ARG A 29 6.31 7.75 -1.98
N THR A 30 7.30 6.91 -1.72
CA THR A 30 7.33 5.51 -2.16
C THR A 30 7.38 4.63 -0.91
N ALA A 31 6.42 3.72 -0.81
CA ALA A 31 6.36 2.73 0.26
C ALA A 31 6.97 1.40 -0.19
N ILE A 32 7.56 0.68 0.77
CA ILE A 32 8.03 -0.69 0.62
C ILE A 32 7.02 -1.60 1.31
N LEU A 33 6.29 -2.41 0.55
CA LEU A 33 5.41 -3.44 1.08
C LEU A 33 6.09 -4.80 0.96
N THR A 34 6.24 -5.50 2.07
CA THR A 34 6.81 -6.86 2.09
C THR A 34 5.69 -7.87 2.25
N ALA A 35 5.59 -8.83 1.33
CA ALA A 35 4.71 -9.97 1.47
C ALA A 35 5.28 -10.97 2.48
N ARG A 36 4.42 -11.77 3.11
CA ARG A 36 4.87 -12.84 4.03
C ARG A 36 5.77 -13.90 3.37
N THR A 37 5.76 -13.98 2.04
CA THR A 37 6.66 -14.81 1.24
C THR A 37 8.09 -14.27 1.18
N GLY A 38 8.31 -13.02 1.61
CA GLY A 38 9.59 -12.31 1.55
C GLY A 38 9.75 -11.36 0.36
N ASP A 39 8.82 -11.38 -0.58
CA ASP A 39 8.85 -10.49 -1.74
C ASP A 39 8.56 -9.04 -1.34
N ALA A 40 9.35 -8.10 -1.84
CA ALA A 40 9.17 -6.67 -1.61
C ALA A 40 8.62 -5.97 -2.86
N LEU A 41 7.66 -5.07 -2.64
CA LEU A 41 7.01 -4.25 -3.66
C LEU A 41 7.25 -2.78 -3.34
N LEU A 42 7.73 -2.02 -4.33
CA LEU A 42 7.80 -0.56 -4.26
C LEU A 42 6.52 0.02 -4.82
N VAL A 43 5.81 0.81 -4.02
CA VAL A 43 4.48 1.29 -4.38
C VAL A 43 4.32 2.78 -4.08
N ARG A 44 3.53 3.46 -4.89
CA ARG A 44 3.17 4.88 -4.79
C ARG A 44 1.66 5.04 -4.87
N ALA A 45 1.17 6.22 -4.46
CA ALA A 45 -0.24 6.56 -4.65
C ALA A 45 -0.61 6.45 -6.14
N GLY A 46 -1.67 5.69 -6.41
CA GLY A 46 -2.14 5.38 -7.75
C GLY A 46 -1.88 3.94 -8.19
N ASP A 47 -0.87 3.27 -7.62
CA ASP A 47 -0.45 1.93 -8.07
C ASP A 47 -1.50 0.86 -7.78
N SER A 48 -1.69 -0.05 -8.73
CA SER A 48 -2.53 -1.23 -8.57
C SER A 48 -1.75 -2.38 -7.93
N LEU A 49 -2.40 -3.09 -7.03
CA LEU A 49 -1.89 -4.25 -6.32
C LEU A 49 -2.72 -5.50 -6.68
N PRO A 50 -2.16 -6.70 -6.46
CA PRO A 50 -2.92 -7.94 -6.60
C PRO A 50 -4.22 -7.94 -5.77
N GLY A 51 -5.24 -8.65 -6.25
CA GLY A 51 -6.51 -8.78 -5.54
C GLY A 51 -7.45 -7.57 -5.65
N ASN A 52 -7.31 -6.78 -6.72
CA ASN A 52 -8.12 -5.58 -7.01
C ASN A 52 -7.93 -4.44 -6.00
N TRP A 53 -6.75 -4.37 -5.38
CA TRP A 53 -6.39 -3.29 -4.47
C TRP A 53 -5.66 -2.18 -5.22
N ARG A 54 -5.78 -0.95 -4.73
CA ARG A 54 -5.07 0.23 -5.22
C ARG A 54 -4.51 0.98 -4.03
N VAL A 55 -3.31 1.51 -4.18
CA VAL A 55 -2.74 2.46 -3.22
C VAL A 55 -3.40 3.81 -3.44
N VAL A 56 -4.17 4.28 -2.46
CA VAL A 56 -4.86 5.58 -2.56
C VAL A 56 -4.09 6.70 -1.87
N SER A 57 -3.26 6.37 -0.88
CA SER A 57 -2.40 7.35 -0.22
C SER A 57 -1.18 6.69 0.41
N VAL A 58 -0.07 7.42 0.39
CA VAL A 58 1.16 7.09 1.12
C VAL A 58 1.53 8.32 1.97
N THR A 59 1.57 8.16 3.28
CA THR A 59 1.98 9.20 4.24
C THR A 59 3.37 8.90 4.78
N ASP A 60 3.86 9.67 5.75
CA ASP A 60 5.15 9.42 6.41
C ASP A 60 5.16 8.18 7.32
N ALA A 61 3.98 7.66 7.67
CA ALA A 61 3.84 6.56 8.62
C ALA A 61 2.96 5.41 8.13
N SER A 62 2.30 5.55 6.98
CA SER A 62 1.28 4.60 6.57
C SER A 62 0.99 4.58 5.07
N VAL A 63 0.38 3.49 4.65
CA VAL A 63 -0.21 3.31 3.33
C VAL A 63 -1.70 3.04 3.49
N MET A 64 -2.53 3.77 2.76
CA MET A 64 -3.95 3.47 2.61
C MET A 64 -4.19 2.75 1.29
N LEU A 65 -4.87 1.61 1.37
CA LEU A 65 -5.29 0.79 0.26
C LEU A 65 -6.80 0.85 0.13
N GLU A 66 -7.30 0.75 -1.10
CA GLU A 66 -8.73 0.64 -1.41
C GLU A 66 -8.95 -0.49 -2.43
N ASP A 67 -9.98 -1.31 -2.27
CA ASP A 67 -10.38 -2.24 -3.34
C ASP A 67 -11.46 -1.68 -4.26
N THR A 68 -11.68 -2.36 -5.37
CA THR A 68 -12.74 -2.02 -6.34
C THR A 68 -14.16 -2.02 -5.77
N SER A 69 -14.37 -2.52 -4.55
CA SER A 69 -15.66 -2.45 -3.84
C SER A 69 -15.77 -1.28 -2.87
N GLY A 70 -14.70 -0.48 -2.72
CA GLY A 70 -14.60 0.65 -1.81
C GLY A 70 -14.16 0.28 -0.39
N ALA A 71 -13.79 -0.98 -0.13
CA ALA A 71 -13.25 -1.35 1.16
C ALA A 71 -11.85 -0.74 1.31
N THR A 72 -11.57 -0.16 2.48
CA THR A 72 -10.28 0.47 2.76
C THR A 72 -9.49 -0.32 3.80
N ARG A 73 -8.16 -0.28 3.66
CA ARG A 73 -7.24 -0.89 4.62
C ARG A 73 -6.03 0.01 4.81
N ARG A 74 -5.68 0.24 6.08
CA ARG A 74 -4.47 0.96 6.46
C ARG A 74 -3.37 -0.03 6.85
N LEU A 75 -2.17 0.21 6.33
CA LEU A 75 -0.95 -0.43 6.76
C LEU A 75 -0.08 0.63 7.43
N ASP A 76 0.27 0.41 8.69
CA ASP A 76 1.14 1.31 9.44
C ASP A 76 2.56 0.74 9.49
N LEU A 77 3.54 1.63 9.56
CA LEU A 77 4.91 1.24 9.90
C LEU A 77 4.90 0.61 11.30
N PRO A 78 5.68 -0.46 11.54
CA PRO A 78 5.82 -1.07 12.85
C PRO A 78 6.47 -0.14 13.88
#